data_AF-A0A7S1B1Z2-F1
#
_entry.id   AF-A0A7S1B1Z2-F1
#
_cell.length_a   1.000
_cell.length_b   1.000
_cell.length_c   1.000
_cell.angle_alpha   90.00
_cell.angle_beta   90.00
_cell.angle_gamma   90.00
#
_symmetry.space_group_name_H-M   'P 1'
#
loop_
_entity.id
_entity.type
_entity.pdbx_description
1 polymer ?
#
loop_
_entity_poly.entity_id
_entity_poly.type
_entity_poly.pdbx_seq_one_letter_code
_entity_poly.pdbx_strand_id
1 'polypeptide(L)'
;MVEGVVSNQATADTEGTLRRPFVVAVFYVVVGVAFVTGFVTTCVHYPLFPFQLDSADWSSAWLIATIGDYYATSLCYCGIIIATEGLWPGVLWCAGVLFLGSGFSCLWVVYRVLAHKSLALKSKTSASGLAAPLVS
;
A
#
# COMPACT_ATOMS: atom_id res chain seq x y z
N MET A 1 6.76 -41.75 -17.96
CA MET A 1 5.52 -40.94 -18.05
C MET A 1 5.26 -40.01 -16.86
N VAL A 2 5.98 -40.13 -15.73
CA VAL A 2 5.76 -39.28 -14.53
C VAL A 2 6.53 -37.94 -14.60
N GLU A 3 7.67 -37.89 -15.31
CA GLU A 3 8.51 -36.68 -15.41
C GLU A 3 7.86 -35.51 -16.17
N GLY A 4 6.91 -35.78 -17.07
CA GLY A 4 6.21 -34.75 -17.84
C GLY A 4 5.13 -33.97 -17.05
N VAL A 5 4.60 -34.55 -15.97
CA VAL A 5 3.56 -33.90 -15.15
C VAL A 5 4.19 -32.92 -14.15
N VAL A 6 5.34 -33.27 -13.59
CA VAL A 6 6.08 -32.42 -12.63
C VAL A 6 6.61 -31.15 -13.31
N SER A 7 7.06 -31.26 -14.56
CA SER A 7 7.53 -30.10 -15.34
C SER A 7 6.42 -29.09 -15.65
N ASN A 8 5.18 -29.54 -15.85
CA ASN A 8 4.05 -28.65 -16.17
C ASN A 8 3.47 -27.95 -14.93
N GLN A 9 3.55 -28.56 -13.74
CA GLN A 9 3.11 -27.90 -12.50
C GLN A 9 4.08 -26.79 -12.08
N ALA A 10 5.39 -27.00 -12.21
CA ALA A 10 6.39 -26.00 -11.82
C ALA A 10 6.29 -24.69 -12.62
N THR A 11 5.95 -24.77 -13.91
CA THR A 11 5.77 -23.60 -14.77
C THR A 11 4.46 -22.85 -14.47
N ALA A 12 3.37 -23.56 -14.19
CA ALA A 12 2.08 -22.96 -13.87
C ALA A 12 2.10 -22.22 -12.51
N ASP A 13 2.79 -22.80 -11.51
CA ASP A 13 2.88 -22.22 -10.17
C ASP A 13 3.76 -20.95 -10.14
N THR A 14 4.78 -20.90 -11.01
CA THR A 14 5.68 -19.74 -11.14
C THR A 14 4.98 -18.55 -11.81
N GLU A 15 4.20 -18.78 -12.87
CA GLU A 15 3.40 -17.72 -13.51
C GLU A 15 2.31 -17.16 -12.58
N GLY A 16 1.62 -18.03 -11.84
CA GLY A 16 0.58 -17.61 -10.90
C GLY A 16 1.12 -16.75 -9.75
N THR A 17 2.33 -17.06 -9.28
CA THR A 17 2.97 -16.34 -8.17
C THR A 17 3.51 -14.97 -8.60
N LEU A 18 4.04 -14.85 -9.83
CA LEU A 18 4.52 -13.57 -10.38
C LEU A 18 3.38 -12.61 -10.76
N ARG A 19 2.21 -13.13 -11.16
CA ARG A 19 1.05 -12.31 -11.52
C ARG A 19 0.51 -11.49 -10.36
N ARG A 20 0.52 -12.03 -9.14
CA ARG A 20 -0.02 -11.35 -7.94
C ARG A 20 0.67 -10.01 -7.61
N PRO A 21 2.00 -9.94 -7.44
CA PRO A 21 2.67 -8.67 -7.15
C PRO A 21 2.57 -7.68 -8.31
N PHE A 22 2.55 -8.17 -9.56
CA PHE A 22 2.38 -7.30 -10.74
C PHE A 22 0.99 -6.64 -10.77
N VAL A 23 -0.08 -7.40 -10.54
CA VAL A 23 -1.45 -6.85 -10.50
C VAL A 23 -1.59 -5.81 -9.39
N VAL A 24 -1.03 -6.08 -8.21
CA VAL A 24 -1.05 -5.12 -7.08
C VAL A 24 -0.26 -3.85 -7.43
N ALA A 25 0.91 -3.98 -8.06
CA ALA A 25 1.71 -2.84 -8.49
C ALA A 25 0.96 -1.97 -9.52
N VAL A 26 0.37 -2.61 -10.54
CA VAL A 26 -0.44 -1.91 -11.56
C VAL A 26 -1.63 -1.19 -10.90
N PHE A 27 -2.32 -1.83 -9.97
CA PHE A 27 -3.42 -1.20 -9.23
C PHE A 27 -2.97 0.09 -8.53
N TYR A 28 -1.87 0.06 -7.78
CA TYR A 28 -1.37 1.25 -7.10
C TYR A 28 -0.87 2.34 -8.05
N VAL A 29 -0.25 1.96 -9.17
CA VAL A 29 0.13 2.91 -10.22
C VAL A 29 -1.10 3.59 -10.81
N VAL A 30 -2.16 2.84 -11.12
CA VAL A 30 -3.41 3.40 -11.66
C VAL A 30 -4.06 4.36 -10.66
N VAL A 31 -4.15 3.98 -9.39
CA VAL A 31 -4.67 4.86 -8.33
C VAL A 31 -3.84 6.14 -8.22
N GLY A 32 -2.51 6.04 -8.21
CA GLY A 32 -1.61 7.19 -8.15
C GLY A 32 -1.75 8.12 -9.35
N VAL A 33 -1.77 7.57 -10.58
CA VAL A 33 -1.94 8.36 -11.80
C VAL A 33 -3.31 9.05 -11.84
N ALA A 34 -4.38 8.35 -11.45
CA ALA A 34 -5.72 8.92 -11.38
C ALA A 34 -5.76 10.11 -10.39
N PHE A 35 -5.17 9.93 -9.20
CA PHE A 35 -5.10 10.99 -8.20
C PHE A 35 -4.27 12.19 -8.69
N VAL A 36 -3.05 11.96 -9.21
CA VAL A 36 -2.18 13.04 -9.72
C VAL A 36 -2.86 13.81 -10.84
N THR A 37 -3.52 13.11 -11.76
CA THR A 37 -4.26 13.75 -12.86
C THR A 37 -5.39 14.63 -12.32
N GLY A 38 -6.17 14.11 -11.36
CA GLY A 38 -7.22 14.88 -10.69
C GLY A 38 -6.67 16.10 -9.95
N PHE A 39 -5.59 15.93 -9.19
CA PHE A 39 -4.95 17.01 -8.45
C PHE A 39 -4.39 18.11 -9.36
N VAL A 40 -3.71 17.74 -10.45
CA VAL A 40 -3.21 18.69 -11.45
C VAL A 40 -4.38 19.43 -12.11
N THR A 41 -5.46 18.74 -12.43
CA THR A 41 -6.68 19.34 -12.99
C THR A 41 -7.27 20.37 -12.02
N THR A 42 -7.37 20.04 -10.73
CA THR A 42 -7.81 20.98 -9.69
C THR A 42 -6.89 22.20 -9.61
N CYS A 43 -5.56 22.01 -9.64
CA CYS A 43 -4.60 23.11 -9.59
C CYS A 43 -4.70 24.06 -10.80
N VAL A 44 -4.98 23.52 -12.00
CA VAL A 44 -5.09 24.31 -13.24
C VAL A 44 -6.42 25.09 -13.29
N HIS A 45 -7.53 24.48 -12.91
CA HIS A 45 -8.86 25.11 -12.98
C HIS A 45 -9.18 25.98 -11.76
N TYR A 46 -8.65 25.63 -10.59
CA TYR A 46 -8.92 26.28 -9.31
C TYR A 46 -7.60 26.64 -8.63
N PRO A 47 -6.86 27.67 -9.11
CA PRO A 47 -5.57 28.04 -8.54
C PRO A 47 -5.70 28.36 -7.04
N LEU A 48 -4.70 27.94 -6.26
CA LEU A 48 -4.64 28.19 -4.82
C LEU A 48 -4.64 29.69 -4.47
N PHE A 49 -4.04 30.49 -5.34
CA PHE A 49 -3.87 31.93 -5.13
C PHE A 49 -4.41 32.74 -6.31
N PRO A 50 -5.13 33.85 -6.05
CA PRO A 50 -5.63 34.29 -4.73
C PRO A 50 -6.74 33.37 -4.20
N PHE A 51 -6.82 33.19 -2.88
CA PHE A 51 -7.84 32.33 -2.25
C PHE A 51 -9.24 32.85 -2.56
N GLN A 52 -10.13 31.95 -3.00
CA GLN A 52 -11.52 32.25 -3.32
C GLN A 52 -12.48 31.57 -2.32
N LEU A 53 -12.39 31.96 -1.04
CA LEU A 53 -13.18 31.34 0.04
C LEU A 53 -14.69 31.55 -0.14
N ASP A 54 -15.11 32.59 -0.86
CA ASP A 54 -16.51 32.88 -1.16
C ASP A 54 -17.05 32.03 -2.33
N SER A 55 -16.17 31.33 -3.07
CA SER A 55 -16.55 30.44 -4.16
C SER A 55 -16.79 29.02 -3.66
N ALA A 56 -18.05 28.59 -3.73
CA ALA A 56 -18.44 27.22 -3.40
C ALA A 56 -17.80 26.20 -4.36
N ASP A 57 -17.64 26.55 -5.64
CA ASP A 57 -17.03 25.68 -6.64
C ASP A 57 -15.54 25.48 -6.38
N TRP A 58 -14.83 26.56 -6.01
CA TRP A 58 -13.42 26.48 -5.63
C TRP A 58 -13.26 25.63 -4.36
N SER A 59 -14.04 25.91 -3.32
CA SER A 59 -13.96 25.20 -2.04
C SER A 59 -14.31 23.72 -2.17
N SER A 60 -15.33 23.38 -2.95
CA SER A 60 -15.73 21.99 -3.19
C SER A 60 -14.70 21.22 -4.02
N ALA A 61 -14.10 21.82 -5.04
CA ALA A 61 -13.03 21.19 -5.83
C ALA A 61 -11.80 20.86 -4.97
N TRP A 62 -11.38 21.77 -4.10
CA TRP A 62 -10.27 21.54 -3.17
C TRP A 62 -10.63 20.53 -2.06
N LEU A 63 -11.88 20.53 -1.61
CA LEU A 63 -12.38 19.51 -0.67
C LEU A 63 -12.34 18.12 -1.30
N ILE A 64 -12.82 17.97 -2.53
CA ILE A 64 -12.78 16.70 -3.27
C ILE A 64 -11.34 16.24 -3.48
N ALA A 65 -10.43 17.15 -3.86
CA ALA A 65 -9.02 16.82 -4.03
C ALA A 65 -8.39 16.31 -2.71
N THR A 66 -8.71 16.95 -1.59
CA THR A 66 -8.22 16.54 -0.26
C THR A 66 -8.79 15.19 0.18
N ILE A 67 -10.08 14.95 -0.07
CA ILE A 67 -10.72 13.65 0.19
C ILE A 67 -10.06 12.56 -0.68
N GLY A 68 -9.80 12.87 -1.96
CA GLY A 68 -9.10 11.99 -2.88
C GLY A 68 -7.70 11.63 -2.39
N ASP A 69 -6.93 12.61 -1.92
CA ASP A 69 -5.58 12.42 -1.36
C ASP A 69 -5.61 11.50 -0.13
N TYR A 70 -6.55 11.76 0.77
CA TYR A 70 -6.77 10.93 1.94
C TYR A 70 -7.12 9.48 1.59
N TYR A 71 -7.99 9.23 0.60
CA TYR A 71 -8.31 7.86 0.20
C TYR A 71 -7.19 7.18 -0.58
N ALA A 72 -6.46 7.90 -1.43
CA ALA A 72 -5.31 7.36 -2.14
C ALA A 72 -4.22 6.89 -1.15
N THR A 73 -3.88 7.74 -0.18
CA THR A 73 -2.92 7.39 0.88
C THR A 73 -3.45 6.27 1.79
N SER A 74 -4.73 6.30 2.15
CA SER A 74 -5.36 5.25 2.97
C SER A 74 -5.37 3.88 2.27
N LEU A 75 -5.60 3.83 0.95
CA LEU A 75 -5.54 2.58 0.18
C LEU A 75 -4.12 2.00 0.13
N CYS A 76 -3.10 2.85 -0.01
CA CYS A 76 -1.69 2.44 0.10
C CYS A 76 -1.40 1.87 1.49
N TYR A 77 -1.89 2.55 2.53
CA TYR A 77 -1.71 2.11 3.91
C TYR A 77 -2.44 0.78 4.21
N CYS A 78 -3.68 0.62 3.72
CA CYS A 78 -4.43 -0.64 3.83
C CYS A 78 -3.68 -1.81 3.20
N GLY A 79 -3.01 -1.59 2.06
CA GLY A 79 -2.14 -2.60 1.44
C GLY A 79 -1.01 -3.05 2.35
N ILE A 80 -0.36 -2.11 3.03
CA ILE A 80 0.69 -2.40 4.01
C ILE A 80 0.12 -3.22 5.17
N ILE A 81 -1.03 -2.80 5.72
CA ILE A 81 -1.68 -3.50 6.83
C ILE A 81 -1.98 -4.96 6.45
N ILE A 82 -2.67 -5.18 5.32
CA ILE A 82 -3.04 -6.51 4.84
C ILE A 82 -1.79 -7.38 4.59
N ALA A 83 -0.75 -6.80 3.99
CA ALA A 83 0.50 -7.51 3.73
C ALA A 83 1.22 -7.96 5.02
N THR A 84 0.90 -7.34 6.15
CA THR A 84 1.63 -7.54 7.41
C THR A 84 0.87 -8.31 8.49
N GLU A 85 -0.43 -8.09 8.62
CA GLU A 85 -1.27 -8.71 9.65
C GLU A 85 -2.00 -9.96 9.12
N GLY A 86 -2.03 -10.16 7.80
CA GLY A 86 -2.86 -11.17 7.14
C GLY A 86 -4.28 -10.67 6.84
N LEU A 87 -5.06 -11.46 6.09
CA LEU A 87 -6.32 -10.99 5.49
C LEU A 87 -7.37 -10.56 6.53
N TRP A 88 -7.70 -11.41 7.49
CA TRP A 88 -8.80 -11.15 8.43
C TRP A 88 -8.57 -10.00 9.41
N PRO A 89 -7.49 -10.00 10.23
CA PRO A 89 -7.20 -8.87 11.10
C PRO A 89 -6.85 -7.62 10.29
N GLY A 90 -6.20 -7.78 9.13
CA GLY A 90 -5.89 -6.67 8.23
C GLY A 90 -7.14 -5.96 7.72
N VAL A 91 -8.18 -6.69 7.31
CA VAL A 91 -9.46 -6.10 6.86
C VAL A 91 -10.14 -5.30 7.97
N LEU A 92 -10.13 -5.79 9.22
CA LEU A 92 -10.69 -5.04 10.35
C LEU A 92 -9.93 -3.72 10.58
N TRP A 93 -8.61 -3.77 10.51
CA TRP A 93 -7.77 -2.59 10.62
C TRP A 93 -8.01 -1.60 9.47
N CYS A 94 -8.12 -2.11 8.24
CA CYS A 94 -8.41 -1.31 7.05
C CYS A 94 -9.80 -0.63 7.13
N ALA A 95 -10.81 -1.36 7.60
CA ALA A 95 -12.15 -0.79 7.80
C ALA A 95 -12.09 0.38 8.78
N GLY A 96 -11.42 0.19 9.92
CA GLY A 96 -11.26 1.27 10.88
C GLY A 96 -10.47 2.47 10.32
N VAL A 97 -9.44 2.24 9.51
CA VAL A 97 -8.72 3.33 8.82
C VAL A 97 -9.63 4.09 7.86
N LEU A 98 -10.45 3.40 7.07
CA LEU A 98 -11.32 4.02 6.06
C LEU A 98 -12.52 4.76 6.66
N PHE A 99 -13.03 4.31 7.82
CA PHE A 99 -14.19 4.94 8.47
C PHE A 99 -13.80 5.98 9.53
N LEU A 100 -12.76 5.74 10.32
CA LEU A 100 -12.35 6.63 11.42
C LEU A 100 -11.17 7.53 11.07
N GLY A 101 -10.48 7.27 9.97
CA GLY A 101 -9.42 8.15 9.49
C GLY A 101 -8.06 7.99 10.17
N SER A 102 -7.40 9.14 10.33
CA SER A 102 -6.03 9.22 10.84
C SER A 102 -5.90 8.72 12.28
N GLY A 103 -6.93 8.91 13.12
CA GLY A 103 -6.92 8.45 14.51
C GLY A 103 -6.70 6.94 14.64
N PHE A 104 -7.40 6.16 13.82
CA PHE A 104 -7.26 4.70 13.82
C PHE A 104 -5.97 4.24 13.13
N SER A 105 -5.51 5.01 12.13
CA SER A 105 -4.21 4.78 11.49
C SER A 105 -3.07 4.87 12.50
N CYS A 106 -3.09 5.89 13.36
CA CYS A 106 -2.12 6.07 14.45
C CYS A 106 -2.22 4.95 15.48
N LEU A 107 -3.45 4.54 15.84
CA LEU A 107 -3.66 3.44 16.78
C LEU A 107 -3.00 2.14 16.29
N TRP A 108 -3.13 1.83 15.01
CA TRP A 108 -2.48 0.66 14.42
C TRP A 108 -0.95 0.73 14.50
N VAL A 109 -0.35 1.90 14.24
CA VAL A 109 1.13 2.07 14.37
C VAL A 109 1.57 1.80 15.80
N VAL A 110 0.86 2.39 16.77
CA VAL A 110 1.16 2.19 18.20
C VAL A 110 0.99 0.72 18.58
N TYR A 111 -0.12 0.09 18.18
CA TYR A 111 -0.35 -1.34 18.38
C TYR A 111 0.82 -2.16 17.83
N ARG A 112 1.26 -1.87 16.61
CA ARG A 112 2.34 -2.58 15.95
C ARG A 112 3.68 -2.42 16.64
N VAL A 113 4.02 -1.21 17.09
CA VAL A 113 5.24 -0.94 17.87
C VAL A 113 5.20 -1.69 19.19
N LEU A 114 4.06 -1.71 19.89
CA LEU A 114 3.94 -2.35 21.19
C LEU A 114 3.93 -3.89 21.10
N ALA A 115 3.22 -4.45 20.10
CA ALA A 115 3.07 -5.89 19.94
C ALA A 115 4.28 -6.53 19.25
N HIS A 116 4.81 -5.91 18.19
CA HIS A 116 5.89 -6.49 17.36
C HIS A 116 7.27 -5.89 17.65
N LYS A 117 7.36 -4.84 18.49
CA LYS A 117 8.61 -4.14 18.88
C LYS A 117 9.46 -3.67 17.69
N SER A 118 8.87 -3.56 16.50
CA SER A 118 9.57 -3.23 15.26
C SER A 118 8.63 -2.65 14.22
N LEU A 119 9.12 -1.61 13.53
CA LEU A 119 8.52 -1.05 12.32
C LEU A 119 9.17 -1.60 11.04
N ALA A 120 10.12 -2.52 11.14
CA ALA A 120 10.80 -3.06 9.98
C ALA A 120 9.85 -3.95 9.18
N LEU A 121 9.53 -3.55 7.94
CA LEU A 121 8.69 -4.33 7.03
C LEU A 121 9.40 -5.59 6.48
N LYS A 122 10.74 -5.65 6.52
CA LYS A 122 11.52 -6.83 6.14
C LYS A 122 12.93 -6.74 6.70
N SER A 123 13.38 -7.75 7.44
CA SER A 123 14.80 -7.92 7.72
C SER A 123 15.48 -8.45 6.46
N LYS A 124 16.50 -7.75 5.96
CA LYS A 124 17.44 -8.36 5.01
C LYS A 124 18.31 -9.31 5.82
N THR A 125 17.93 -10.58 5.91
CA THR A 125 18.90 -11.63 6.21
C THR A 125 19.82 -11.71 5.01
N SER A 126 20.91 -10.95 5.03
CA SER A 126 22.06 -11.19 4.15
C SER A 126 22.54 -12.60 4.47
N ALA A 127 22.21 -13.54 3.60
CA ALA A 127 22.87 -14.83 3.54
C ALA A 127 24.33 -14.58 3.14
N SER A 128 25.17 -14.21 4.09
CA SER A 128 26.61 -14.40 4.01
C SER A 128 26.97 -15.57 4.92
N GLY A 129 26.40 -16.72 4.59
CA GLY A 129 26.99 -18.01 4.95
C GLY A 129 28.20 -18.21 4.06
N LEU A 130 29.34 -17.63 4.44
CA LEU A 130 30.64 -17.98 3.89
C LEU A 130 31.50 -18.54 5.03
N ALA A 131 31.49 -19.87 5.09
CA ALA A 131 32.52 -20.76 5.62
C ALA A 131 33.07 -20.47 7.03
N ALA A 132 32.62 -21.29 7.98
CA ALA A 132 33.55 -21.82 8.98
C ALA A 132 34.46 -22.87 8.31
N PRO A 133 35.79 -22.79 8.49
CA PRO A 133 36.61 -23.98 8.56
C PRO A 133 37.10 -24.17 10.00
N LEU A 134 36.97 -25.42 10.43
CA LEU A 134 37.54 -26.02 11.64
C LEU A 134 39.04 -25.71 11.72
N VAL A 135 39.50 -25.25 12.89
CA VAL A 135 40.89 -25.46 13.32
C VAL A 135 40.83 -26.12 14.69
N SER A 136 41.55 -27.26 14.74
CA SER A 136 41.74 -28.24 15.81
C SER A 136 42.21 -27.67 17.13
#